data_AF-A0A9N7MXC6-F1
#
_entry.id   AF-A0A9N7MXC6-F1
#
_cell.length_a   1.000
_cell.length_b   1.000
_cell.length_c   1.000
_cell.angle_alpha   90.00
_cell.angle_beta   90.00
_cell.angle_gamma   90.00
#
_symmetry.space_group_name_H-M   'P 1'
#
loop_
_entity.id
_entity.type
_entity.pdbx_description
1 polymer ?
#
loop_
_entity_poly.entity_id
_entity_poly.type
_entity_poly.pdbx_seq_one_letter_code
_entity_poly.pdbx_strand_id
1 'polypeptide(L)'
;MAFLLCLLFILSILAQKQAFGAKLTISQQHPNGKIQYGITEGSLRPQECGGRCRNRCSKTSFKKPCMSFCQKCCAKCLCVPPGTYGNKQVCPCYNNWKTKRGGPKCP
;
A
#
# COMPACT_ATOMS: atom_id res chain seq x y z
N MET A 1 41.81 -12.64 33.26
CA MET A 1 41.09 -13.60 32.39
C MET A 1 39.62 -13.23 32.19
N ALA A 2 38.81 -13.05 33.25
CA ALA A 2 37.39 -12.67 33.12
C ALA A 2 37.12 -11.33 32.40
N PHE A 3 37.97 -10.32 32.60
CA PHE A 3 37.85 -9.02 31.90
C PHE A 3 38.08 -9.14 30.38
N LEU A 4 39.01 -10.02 29.95
CA LEU A 4 39.31 -10.23 28.53
C LEU A 4 38.13 -10.92 27.82
N LEU A 5 37.48 -11.87 28.51
CA LEU A 5 36.28 -12.56 28.01
C LEU A 5 35.08 -11.60 27.88
N CYS A 6 34.93 -10.65 28.82
CA CYS A 6 33.87 -9.66 28.79
C CYS A 6 34.02 -8.68 27.60
N LEU A 7 35.25 -8.24 27.31
CA LEU A 7 35.54 -7.35 26.18
C LEU A 7 35.27 -8.02 24.83
N LEU A 8 35.61 -9.31 24.68
CA LEU A 8 35.32 -10.08 23.47
C LEU A 8 33.80 -10.28 23.24
N PHE A 9 33.03 -10.44 24.31
CA PHE A 9 31.58 -10.55 24.23
C PHE A 9 30.92 -9.23 23.80
N ILE A 10 31.38 -8.09 24.34
CA ILE A 10 30.86 -6.76 23.99
C ILE A 10 31.16 -6.42 22.52
N LEU A 11 32.36 -6.74 22.02
CA LEU A 11 32.72 -6.55 20.60
C LEU A 11 31.84 -7.39 19.67
N SER A 12 31.47 -8.61 20.09
CA SER A 12 30.58 -9.50 19.32
C SER A 12 29.15 -8.94 19.21
N ILE A 13 28.65 -8.27 20.26
CA ILE A 13 27.30 -7.65 20.26
C ILE A 13 27.25 -6.42 19.34
N LEU A 14 28.34 -5.63 19.25
CA LEU A 14 28.41 -4.46 18.36
C LEU A 14 28.46 -4.85 16.87
N ALA A 15 28.97 -6.05 16.53
CA ALA A 15 29.01 -6.56 15.16
C ALA A 15 27.64 -7.00 14.60
N GLN A 16 26.61 -7.17 15.45
CA GLN A 16 25.26 -7.58 15.03
C GLN A 16 24.36 -6.40 14.60
N LYS A 17 24.87 -5.16 14.59
CA LYS A 17 24.13 -3.93 14.19
C LYS A 17 23.96 -3.78 12.68
N GLN A 18 23.84 -4.89 11.94
CA GLN A 18 23.52 -4.87 10.51
C GLN A 18 22.24 -5.68 10.24
N ALA A 19 21.15 -4.91 10.21
CA ALA A 19 20.13 -4.95 9.18
C ALA A 19 19.51 -6.32 8.85
N PHE A 20 18.82 -6.97 9.80
CA PHE A 20 17.67 -7.82 9.45
C PHE A 20 16.42 -6.96 9.27
N GLY A 21 16.52 -5.99 8.38
CA GLY A 21 15.41 -5.28 7.77
C GLY A 21 15.18 -5.82 6.37
N ALA A 22 15.15 -7.16 6.23
CA ALA A 22 14.64 -7.77 5.02
C ALA A 22 13.17 -7.36 4.90
N LYS A 23 12.92 -6.26 4.18
CA LYS A 23 11.64 -6.10 3.50
C LYS A 23 11.50 -7.35 2.64
N LEU A 24 10.60 -8.23 3.04
CA LEU A 24 9.92 -9.15 2.14
C LEU A 24 9.30 -8.29 1.02
N THR A 25 10.09 -7.97 0.00
CA THR A 25 9.54 -7.77 -1.34
C THR A 25 9.08 -9.14 -1.77
N ILE A 26 7.85 -9.47 -1.38
CA ILE A 26 7.04 -10.49 -2.02
C ILE A 26 6.90 -10.03 -3.48
N SER A 27 7.86 -10.41 -4.32
CA SER A 27 7.72 -10.40 -5.77
C SER A 27 6.95 -11.65 -6.13
N GLN A 28 5.61 -11.54 -6.17
CA GLN A 28 4.75 -12.61 -6.69
C GLN A 28 4.92 -12.65 -8.20
N GLN A 29 5.73 -13.60 -8.67
CA GLN A 29 5.75 -14.07 -10.04
C GLN A 29 4.45 -14.87 -10.27
N HIS A 30 3.50 -14.32 -11.03
CA HIS A 30 2.36 -15.06 -11.62
C HIS A 30 2.56 -15.11 -13.15
N PRO A 31 2.18 -16.20 -13.84
CA PRO A 31 2.64 -16.49 -15.19
C PRO A 31 1.98 -15.57 -16.22
N ASN A 32 2.81 -15.05 -17.12
CA ASN A 32 2.47 -14.52 -18.44
C ASN A 32 1.38 -13.43 -18.50
N GLY A 33 1.74 -12.21 -18.08
CA GLY A 33 0.96 -10.98 -18.27
C GLY A 33 1.37 -9.95 -17.22
N LYS A 34 1.77 -8.73 -17.63
CA LYS A 34 2.28 -7.68 -16.73
C LYS A 34 1.15 -7.14 -15.84
N ILE A 35 0.75 -7.89 -14.82
CA ILE A 35 -0.29 -7.49 -13.86
C ILE A 35 0.29 -6.36 -13.02
N GLN A 36 -0.22 -5.14 -13.21
CA GLN A 36 0.19 -4.01 -12.37
C GLN A 36 -0.49 -4.14 -11.00
N TYR A 37 0.27 -4.66 -10.03
CA TYR A 37 -0.20 -4.88 -8.67
C TYR A 37 -0.91 -3.65 -8.08
N GLY A 38 -2.13 -3.87 -7.59
CA GLY A 38 -3.03 -2.89 -7.00
C GLY A 38 -3.59 -1.80 -7.90
N ILE A 39 -3.43 -1.98 -9.20
CA ILE A 39 -4.11 -1.23 -10.26
C ILE A 39 -5.12 -2.14 -10.98
N THR A 40 -4.96 -3.46 -10.88
CA THR A 40 -5.95 -4.45 -11.29
C THR A 40 -6.95 -4.73 -10.15
N GLU A 41 -8.22 -4.93 -10.50
CA GLU A 41 -9.27 -5.25 -9.51
C GLU A 41 -8.98 -6.54 -8.76
N GLY A 42 -9.32 -6.59 -7.47
CA GLY A 42 -9.08 -7.78 -6.65
C GLY A 42 -7.62 -8.01 -6.24
N SER A 43 -6.67 -7.24 -6.78
CA SER A 43 -5.24 -7.50 -6.54
C SER A 43 -4.71 -6.98 -5.20
N LEU A 44 -5.45 -6.10 -4.49
CA LEU A 44 -5.05 -5.61 -3.17
C LEU A 44 -5.64 -6.41 -2.02
N ARG A 45 -4.93 -6.39 -0.90
CA ARG A 45 -5.47 -6.75 0.41
C ARG A 45 -5.99 -5.50 1.12
N PRO A 46 -7.03 -5.59 1.96
CA PRO A 46 -7.57 -4.44 2.70
C PRO A 46 -6.53 -3.64 3.49
N GLN A 47 -5.51 -4.32 4.01
CA GLN A 47 -4.41 -3.71 4.77
C GLN A 47 -3.55 -2.75 3.92
N GLU A 48 -3.50 -2.95 2.62
CA GLU A 48 -2.67 -2.18 1.68
C GLU A 48 -3.37 -0.93 1.16
N CYS A 49 -4.68 -0.82 1.39
CA CYS A 49 -5.49 0.33 1.00
C CYS A 49 -4.95 1.64 1.59
N GLY A 50 -4.43 1.61 2.83
CA GLY A 50 -3.96 2.80 3.54
C GLY A 50 -2.86 3.55 2.78
N GLY A 51 -1.85 2.83 2.28
CA GLY A 51 -0.74 3.43 1.53
C GLY A 51 -1.19 4.01 0.18
N ARG A 52 -2.04 3.27 -0.55
CA ARG A 52 -2.52 3.71 -1.87
C ARG A 52 -3.48 4.89 -1.78
N CYS A 53 -4.38 4.88 -0.82
CA CYS A 53 -5.27 6.01 -0.58
C CYS A 53 -4.51 7.26 -0.17
N ARG A 54 -3.41 7.12 0.59
CA ARG A 54 -2.55 8.26 0.94
C ARG A 54 -1.96 8.91 -0.31
N ASN A 55 -1.49 8.12 -1.28
CA ASN A 55 -1.03 8.64 -2.57
C ASN A 55 -2.18 9.29 -3.34
N ARG A 56 -3.31 8.60 -3.50
CA ARG A 56 -4.50 9.09 -4.23
C ARG A 56 -4.99 10.44 -3.69
N CYS A 57 -5.01 10.59 -2.37
CA CYS A 57 -5.46 11.80 -1.68
C CYS A 57 -4.35 12.83 -1.42
N SER A 58 -3.13 12.62 -1.92
CA SER A 58 -1.96 13.45 -1.59
C SER A 58 -2.03 14.90 -2.10
N LYS A 59 -2.86 15.20 -3.11
CA LYS A 59 -3.01 16.56 -3.66
C LYS A 59 -4.32 17.28 -3.35
N THR A 60 -5.33 16.62 -2.78
CA THR A 60 -6.59 17.29 -2.41
C THR A 60 -6.47 18.09 -1.10
N SER A 61 -7.12 19.24 -0.98
CA SER A 61 -7.24 19.95 0.30
C SER A 61 -8.17 19.21 1.29
N PHE A 62 -9.09 18.39 0.77
CA PHE A 62 -10.06 17.63 1.55
C PHE A 62 -9.54 16.24 1.95
N LYS A 63 -8.39 16.21 2.66
CA LYS A 63 -7.68 14.96 3.00
C LYS A 63 -8.52 13.92 3.73
N LYS A 64 -9.19 14.33 4.81
CA LYS A 64 -9.98 13.45 5.68
C LYS A 64 -11.13 12.75 4.93
N PRO A 65 -12.05 13.48 4.24
CA PRO A 65 -13.11 12.82 3.49
C PRO A 65 -12.57 12.00 2.31
N CYS A 66 -11.54 12.47 1.60
CA CYS A 66 -10.92 11.69 0.52
C CYS A 66 -10.41 10.34 1.03
N MET A 67 -9.66 10.31 2.14
CA MET A 67 -9.14 9.07 2.72
C MET A 67 -10.28 8.13 3.13
N SER A 68 -11.33 8.64 3.77
CA SER A 68 -12.48 7.84 4.20
C SER A 68 -13.18 7.17 3.01
N PHE A 69 -13.49 7.92 1.96
CA PHE A 69 -14.12 7.36 0.77
C PHE A 69 -13.19 6.42 0.01
N CYS A 70 -11.91 6.78 -0.16
CA CYS A 70 -10.94 5.92 -0.82
C CYS A 70 -10.80 4.57 -0.10
N GLN A 71 -10.66 4.56 1.23
CA GLN A 71 -10.53 3.32 2.00
C GLN A 71 -11.80 2.48 1.89
N LYS A 72 -12.98 3.10 1.92
CA LYS A 72 -14.25 2.40 1.75
C LYS A 72 -14.37 1.76 0.36
N CYS A 73 -13.96 2.48 -0.69
CA CYS A 73 -13.94 1.95 -2.06
C CYS A 73 -12.91 0.83 -2.21
N CYS A 74 -11.71 1.01 -1.66
CA CYS A 74 -10.64 0.03 -1.72
C CYS A 74 -10.99 -1.25 -0.95
N ALA A 75 -11.60 -1.15 0.23
CA ALA A 75 -12.04 -2.33 0.98
C ALA A 75 -13.09 -3.16 0.22
N LYS A 76 -13.90 -2.51 -0.63
CA LYS A 76 -14.91 -3.19 -1.45
C LYS A 76 -14.35 -3.74 -2.76
N CYS A 77 -13.54 -2.95 -3.45
CA CYS A 77 -13.09 -3.24 -4.81
C CYS A 77 -11.67 -3.82 -4.88
N LEU A 78 -10.93 -3.76 -3.77
CA LEU A 78 -9.55 -4.24 -3.64
C LEU A 78 -8.64 -3.67 -4.74
N CYS A 79 -8.85 -2.38 -5.09
CA CYS A 79 -8.19 -1.66 -6.17
C CYS A 79 -8.16 -0.16 -5.87
N VAL A 80 -7.06 0.53 -6.18
CA VAL A 80 -6.97 2.00 -6.12
C VAL A 80 -6.28 2.49 -7.40
N PRO A 81 -6.95 3.33 -8.22
CA PRO A 81 -6.36 3.87 -9.44
C PRO A 81 -5.05 4.63 -9.21
N PRO A 82 -4.10 4.57 -10.16
CA PRO A 82 -2.83 5.28 -10.06
C PRO A 82 -3.02 6.80 -10.17
N GLY A 83 -2.09 7.55 -9.57
CA GLY A 83 -2.09 9.01 -9.55
C GLY A 83 -3.12 9.58 -8.57
N THR A 84 -3.24 10.92 -8.57
CA THR A 84 -4.08 11.67 -7.62
C THR A 84 -5.46 12.04 -8.16
N TYR A 85 -5.70 11.82 -9.46
CA TYR A 85 -6.95 12.10 -10.15
C TYR A 85 -7.07 11.21 -11.39
N GLY A 86 -8.29 11.01 -11.91
CA GLY A 86 -8.52 10.23 -13.14
C GLY A 86 -8.19 8.74 -13.01
N ASN A 87 -7.93 8.07 -14.14
CA ASN A 87 -7.55 6.65 -14.24
C ASN A 87 -8.54 5.66 -13.60
N LYS A 88 -9.79 6.07 -13.39
CA LYS A 88 -10.78 5.22 -12.71
C LYS A 88 -11.13 4.00 -13.57
N GLN A 89 -11.03 4.09 -14.89
CA GLN A 89 -11.27 2.98 -15.82
C GLN A 89 -10.40 1.75 -15.59
N VAL A 90 -9.26 1.91 -14.90
CA VAL A 90 -8.36 0.79 -14.60
C VAL A 90 -8.87 -0.07 -13.43
N CYS A 91 -9.74 0.51 -12.58
CA CYS A 91 -10.49 -0.18 -11.53
C CYS A 91 -12.01 0.01 -11.74
N PRO A 92 -12.66 -0.75 -12.65
CA PRO A 92 -14.10 -0.66 -12.94
C PRO A 92 -15.05 -0.54 -11.72
N CYS A 93 -14.95 -1.40 -10.71
CA CYS A 93 -15.69 -1.32 -9.44
C CYS A 93 -15.49 0.02 -8.73
N TYR A 94 -14.26 0.52 -8.66
CA TYR A 94 -13.96 1.83 -8.04
C TYR A 94 -14.59 2.97 -8.85
N ASN A 95 -14.59 2.88 -10.18
CA ASN A 95 -15.19 3.88 -11.07
C ASN A 95 -16.73 3.90 -11.03
N ASN A 96 -17.32 2.71 -10.98
CA ASN A 96 -18.76 2.50 -11.10
C ASN A 96 -19.49 2.73 -9.79
N TRP A 97 -18.78 2.89 -8.67
CA TRP A 97 -19.43 3.21 -7.41
C TRP A 97 -19.97 4.64 -7.40
N LYS A 98 -21.29 4.76 -7.43
CA LYS A 98 -22.01 6.04 -7.43
C LYS A 98 -22.69 6.30 -6.09
N THR A 99 -22.94 7.58 -5.83
CA THR A 99 -23.83 8.03 -4.75
C THR A 99 -25.29 7.84 -5.16
N LYS A 100 -26.23 8.01 -4.22
CA LYS A 100 -27.67 7.95 -4.54
C LYS A 100 -28.12 9.00 -5.57
N ARG A 101 -27.36 10.10 -5.71
CA ARG A 101 -27.60 11.17 -6.69
C ARG A 101 -26.90 10.93 -8.03
N GLY A 102 -26.32 9.75 -8.25
CA GLY A 102 -25.64 9.38 -9.50
C GLY A 102 -24.19 9.87 -9.63
N GLY A 103 -23.74 10.81 -8.81
CA GLY A 103 -22.35 11.31 -8.83
C GLY A 103 -21.31 10.27 -8.38
N PRO A 104 -20.02 10.43 -8.73
CA PRO A 104 -18.95 9.53 -8.33
C PRO A 104 -18.79 9.51 -6.80
N LYS A 105 -18.73 8.31 -6.21
CA LYS A 105 -18.55 8.13 -4.77
C LYS A 105 -17.09 8.02 -4.35
N CYS A 106 -16.26 7.43 -5.21
CA CYS A 106 -14.85 7.24 -4.95
C CYS A 106 -14.00 8.39 -5.51
N PRO A 107 -12.94 8.83 -4.79
CA PRO A 107 -12.09 9.95 -5.22
C PRO A 107 -11.30 9.65 -6.51
#